data_AF-A0A9W4I6M2-F1
#
_entry.id   AF-A0A9W4I6M2-F1
#
_cell.length_a   1.000
_cell.length_b   1.000
_cell.length_c   1.000
_cell.angle_alpha   90.00
_cell.angle_beta   90.00
_cell.angle_gamma   90.00
#
_symmetry.space_group_name_H-M   'P 1'
#
loop_
_entity.id
_entity.type
_entity.pdbx_description
1 polymer ?
#
loop_
_entity_poly.entity_id
_entity_poly.type
_entity_poly.pdbx_seq_one_letter_code
_entity_poly.pdbx_strand_id
1 'polypeptide(L)'
;MGWNTMSSNNMLPQEAYSDLLSFTFDGPKPYNQNQPLFIDAEDPSRSFTAAQFRQLVRTLIAGLKAHNVQPGDCVLLHLGNSVSKREREKKKGPLKSEIRNTILD
;
A
#
# COMPACT_ATOMS: atom_id res chain seq x y z
N MET A 1 57.02 -26.96 10.30
CA MET A 1 55.89 -27.04 9.36
C MET A 1 54.83 -26.07 9.85
N GLY A 2 54.84 -24.84 9.32
CA GLY A 2 53.89 -23.79 9.69
C GLY A 2 52.61 -23.94 8.88
N TRP A 3 51.46 -23.87 9.55
CA TRP A 3 50.19 -23.73 8.86
C TRP A 3 50.02 -22.25 8.53
N ASN A 4 50.15 -21.91 7.24
CA ASN A 4 49.76 -20.60 6.74
C ASN A 4 48.23 -20.51 6.85
N THR A 5 47.75 -19.68 7.79
CA THR A 5 46.35 -19.26 7.83
C THR A 5 46.10 -18.40 6.59
N MET A 6 45.56 -19.01 5.53
CA MET A 6 44.88 -18.27 4.49
C MET A 6 43.70 -17.56 5.15
N SER A 7 43.85 -16.25 5.37
CA SER A 7 42.75 -15.39 5.74
C SER A 7 41.78 -15.40 4.57
N SER A 8 40.84 -16.34 4.62
CA SER A 8 39.68 -16.33 3.75
C SER A 8 38.93 -15.07 4.13
N ASN A 9 39.06 -14.02 3.31
CA ASN A 9 38.15 -12.89 3.31
C ASN A 9 36.78 -13.43 2.91
N ASN A 10 36.11 -14.09 3.85
CA ASN A 10 34.69 -14.34 3.83
C ASN A 10 34.03 -12.96 4.02
N MET A 11 34.01 -12.17 2.94
CA MET A 11 33.02 -11.13 2.75
C MET A 11 31.68 -11.84 2.53
N LEU A 12 31.16 -12.45 3.60
CA LEU A 12 29.72 -12.60 3.72
C LEU A 12 29.16 -11.19 3.55
N PRO A 13 28.15 -10.96 2.69
CA PRO A 13 27.52 -9.66 2.61
C PRO A 13 27.18 -9.24 4.03
N GLN A 14 27.72 -8.12 4.50
CA GLN A 14 27.24 -7.52 5.74
C GLN A 14 25.73 -7.57 5.68
N GLU A 15 25.08 -8.09 6.73
CA GLU A 15 23.62 -8.14 6.79
C GLU A 15 23.11 -6.71 6.57
N ALA A 16 22.69 -6.44 5.34
CA ALA A 16 22.27 -5.13 4.91
C ALA A 16 20.86 -4.95 5.45
N TYR A 17 20.77 -4.37 6.64
CA TYR A 17 19.49 -3.96 7.20
C TYR A 17 18.86 -2.93 6.26
N SER A 18 17.64 -3.24 5.83
CA SER A 18 16.84 -2.40 4.96
C SER A 18 15.55 -2.05 5.67
N ASP A 19 15.11 -0.79 5.59
CA ASP A 19 13.79 -0.43 6.11
C ASP A 19 12.68 -1.13 5.31
N LEU A 20 11.51 -1.27 5.92
CA LEU A 20 10.40 -2.03 5.33
C LEU A 20 10.00 -1.51 3.94
N LEU A 21 10.07 -0.19 3.69
CA LEU A 21 9.70 0.37 2.39
C LEU A 21 10.78 0.07 1.35
N SER A 22 12.05 0.30 1.67
CA SER A 22 13.18 -0.04 0.77
C SER A 22 13.19 -1.53 0.44
N PHE A 23 12.99 -2.40 1.42
CA PHE A 23 12.87 -3.85 1.22
C PHE A 23 11.68 -4.22 0.32
N THR A 24 10.52 -3.62 0.54
CA THR A 24 9.28 -3.96 -0.19
C THR A 24 9.32 -3.48 -1.64
N PHE A 25 9.85 -2.29 -1.87
CA PHE A 25 9.72 -1.59 -3.15
C PHE A 25 10.96 -1.68 -4.05
N ASP A 26 12.14 -1.83 -3.45
CA ASP A 26 13.43 -1.85 -4.13
C ASP A 26 14.22 -3.14 -3.81
N GLY A 27 13.49 -4.19 -3.38
CA GLY A 27 14.03 -5.50 -3.06
C GLY A 27 14.74 -6.18 -4.25
N PRO A 28 15.54 -7.23 -3.97
CA PRO A 28 16.45 -7.83 -4.94
C PRO A 28 15.75 -8.54 -6.10
N LYS A 29 14.45 -8.87 -5.95
CA LYS A 29 13.67 -9.54 -6.98
C LYS A 29 12.76 -8.54 -7.69
N PRO A 30 12.97 -8.28 -8.99
CA PRO A 30 12.10 -7.39 -9.74
C PRO A 30 10.70 -8.02 -9.88
N TYR A 31 9.68 -7.18 -9.75
CA TYR A 31 8.29 -7.52 -9.98
C TYR A 31 7.70 -6.63 -11.07
N ASN A 32 6.81 -7.18 -11.90
CA ASN A 32 6.10 -6.41 -12.93
C ASN A 32 5.15 -5.40 -12.27
N GLN A 33 5.50 -4.11 -12.35
CA GLN A 33 4.78 -3.04 -11.67
C GLN A 33 3.31 -2.88 -12.10
N ASN A 34 2.94 -3.43 -13.26
CA ASN A 34 1.59 -3.36 -13.82
C ASN A 34 0.76 -4.62 -13.55
N GLN A 35 1.35 -5.67 -12.98
CA GLN A 35 0.63 -6.88 -12.60
C GLN A 35 -0.06 -6.68 -11.23
N PRO A 36 -1.28 -7.21 -11.04
CA PRO A 36 -1.92 -7.23 -9.73
C PRO A 36 -1.08 -7.96 -8.69
N LEU A 37 -0.72 -7.26 -7.62
CA LEU A 37 0.02 -7.77 -6.46
C LEU A 37 -0.93 -8.17 -5.34
N PHE A 38 -1.99 -7.39 -5.14
CA PHE A 38 -3.10 -7.72 -4.24
C PHE A 38 -4.35 -7.95 -5.07
N ILE A 39 -5.08 -9.02 -4.73
CA ILE A 39 -6.37 -9.35 -5.31
C ILE A 39 -7.28 -9.66 -4.12
N ASP A 40 -8.35 -8.88 -3.99
CA ASP A 40 -9.34 -9.11 -2.94
C ASP A 40 -10.06 -10.43 -3.16
N ALA A 41 -10.23 -11.20 -2.08
CA ALA A 41 -10.79 -12.55 -2.16
C ALA A 41 -12.32 -12.55 -2.37
N GLU A 42 -13.01 -11.50 -1.91
CA GLU A 42 -14.47 -11.39 -2.05
C GLU A 42 -14.85 -10.83 -3.43
N ASP A 43 -14.06 -9.89 -3.97
CA ASP A 43 -14.26 -9.31 -5.29
C ASP A 43 -12.92 -9.08 -6.01
N PRO A 44 -12.51 -10.00 -6.91
CA PRO A 44 -11.24 -9.91 -7.63
C PRO A 44 -11.09 -8.67 -8.53
N SER A 45 -12.18 -7.95 -8.83
CA SER A 45 -12.10 -6.66 -9.53
C SER A 45 -11.43 -5.58 -8.66
N ARG A 46 -11.47 -5.76 -7.33
CA ARG A 46 -10.70 -4.98 -6.36
C ARG A 46 -9.28 -5.54 -6.29
N SER A 47 -8.45 -5.09 -7.22
CA SER A 47 -7.04 -5.44 -7.28
C SER A 47 -6.14 -4.20 -7.26
N PHE A 48 -4.92 -4.37 -6.76
CA PHE A 48 -3.91 -3.33 -6.71
C PHE A 48 -2.58 -3.83 -7.28
N THR A 49 -1.98 -3.02 -8.13
CA THR A 49 -0.62 -3.25 -8.65
C THR A 49 0.43 -2.67 -7.70
N ALA A 50 1.69 -3.09 -7.87
CA ALA A 50 2.80 -2.55 -7.07
C ALA A 50 2.95 -1.02 -7.24
N ALA A 51 2.74 -0.50 -8.45
CA ALA A 51 2.76 0.95 -8.71
C ALA A 51 1.66 1.70 -7.93
N GLN A 52 0.45 1.12 -7.86
CA GLN A 52 -0.67 1.70 -7.11
C GLN A 52 -0.40 1.69 -5.61
N PHE A 53 0.17 0.61 -5.06
CA PHE A 53 0.60 0.59 -3.65
C PHE A 53 1.69 1.61 -3.36
N ARG A 54 2.70 1.75 -4.23
CA ARG A 54 3.75 2.76 -4.06
C ARG A 54 3.16 4.16 -4.02
N GLN A 55 2.18 4.45 -4.87
CA GLN A 55 1.46 5.73 -4.86
C GLN A 55 0.67 5.93 -3.56
N LEU A 56 -0.11 4.92 -3.13
CA LEU A 56 -0.88 4.97 -1.89
C LEU A 56 0.00 5.23 -0.66
N VAL A 57 1.08 4.46 -0.51
CA VAL A 57 2.04 4.61 0.60
C VAL A 57 2.65 6.01 0.62
N ARG A 58 3.06 6.54 -0.55
CA ARG A 58 3.59 7.91 -0.63
C ARG A 58 2.56 8.97 -0.25
N THR A 59 1.30 8.79 -0.63
CA THR A 59 0.21 9.69 -0.22
C THR A 59 -0.01 9.65 1.30
N LEU A 60 0.01 8.47 1.91
CA LEU A 60 -0.10 8.33 3.38
C LEU A 60 1.08 9.01 4.08
N ILE A 61 2.31 8.78 3.63
CA ILE A 61 3.51 9.43 4.17
C ILE A 61 3.40 10.96 4.07
N ALA A 62 2.95 11.49 2.93
CA ALA A 62 2.77 12.92 2.75
C ALA A 62 1.72 13.48 3.73
N GLY A 63 0.60 12.78 3.93
CA GLY A 63 -0.43 13.16 4.89
C GLY A 63 0.06 13.16 6.35
N LEU A 64 0.80 12.12 6.75
CA LEU A 64 1.40 12.02 8.09
C LEU A 64 2.41 13.15 8.32
N LYS A 65 3.29 13.43 7.34
CA LYS A 65 4.23 14.55 7.41
C LYS A 65 3.53 15.91 7.51
N ALA A 66 2.43 16.09 6.78
CA ALA A 66 1.62 17.31 6.85
C ALA A 66 0.95 17.52 8.22
N HIS A 67 0.77 16.45 9.00
CA HIS A 67 0.29 16.49 10.39
C HIS A 67 1.43 16.45 11.42
N ASN A 68 2.66 16.76 10.99
CA ASN A 68 3.84 16.87 11.85
C ASN A 68 4.22 15.60 12.62
N VAL A 69 3.83 14.41 12.16
CA VAL A 69 4.28 13.13 12.74
C VAL A 69 5.82 13.02 12.66
N GLN A 70 6.46 12.74 13.79
CA GLN A 70 7.90 12.65 13.95
C GLN A 70 8.38 11.20 14.17
N PRO A 71 9.67 10.92 13.95
CA PRO A 71 10.27 9.66 14.39
C PRO A 71 10.05 9.43 15.89
N GLY A 72 9.52 8.26 16.24
CA GLY A 72 9.18 7.89 17.62
C GLY A 72 7.69 8.08 17.97
N ASP A 73 6.93 8.82 17.16
CA ASP A 73 5.49 8.98 17.38
C ASP A 73 4.74 7.67 17.08
N CYS A 74 3.68 7.43 17.85
CA CYS A 74 2.78 6.31 17.64
C CYS A 74 1.54 6.76 16.85
N VAL A 75 1.20 6.01 15.80
CA VAL A 75 0.00 6.23 14.99
C VAL A 75 -0.92 5.02 15.14
N LEU A 76 -2.15 5.24 15.61
CA LEU A 76 -3.17 4.19 15.68
C LEU A 76 -3.74 3.94 14.28
N LEU A 77 -3.64 2.68 13.83
CA LEU A 77 -4.27 2.21 12.60
C LEU A 77 -5.49 1.35 12.95
N HIS A 78 -6.70 1.84 12.68
CA HIS A 78 -7.94 1.08 12.86
C HIS A 78 -8.65 0.91 11.53
N LEU A 79 -8.36 -0.20 10.85
CA LEU A 79 -8.88 -0.54 9.52
C LEU A 79 -9.13 -2.05 9.42
N GLY A 80 -10.05 -2.48 8.54
CA GLY A 80 -10.15 -3.88 8.13
C GLY A 80 -9.03 -4.28 7.17
N ASN A 81 -8.82 -5.59 6.95
CA ASN A 81 -7.84 -6.11 6.01
C ASN A 81 -8.36 -6.08 4.56
N SER A 82 -8.64 -4.87 4.06
CA SER A 82 -9.22 -4.68 2.73
C SER A 82 -8.65 -3.42 2.08
N VAL A 83 -8.47 -3.48 0.76
CA VAL A 83 -8.04 -2.31 -0.03
C VAL A 83 -9.27 -1.67 -0.67
N SER A 84 -10.18 -1.17 0.16
CA SER A 84 -11.41 -0.56 -0.32
C SER A 84 -11.12 0.80 -0.95
N LYS A 85 -11.45 0.97 -2.24
CA LYS A 85 -11.64 2.32 -2.77
C LYS A 85 -12.81 2.94 -2.02
N ARG A 86 -12.71 4.22 -1.66
CA ARG A 86 -13.84 4.98 -1.10
C ARG A 86 -15.01 4.85 -2.06
N GLU A 87 -15.99 4.03 -1.72
CA GLU A 87 -17.23 3.92 -2.47
C GLU A 87 -17.93 5.26 -2.27
N ARG A 88 -17.98 6.08 -3.30
CA ARG A 88 -18.88 7.23 -3.27
C ARG A 88 -20.27 6.62 -3.29
N GLU A 89 -20.96 6.64 -2.16
CA GLU A 89 -22.39 6.39 -2.14
C GLU A 89 -23.01 7.23 -3.25
N LYS A 90 -23.46 6.56 -4.33
CA LYS A 90 -24.38 7.19 -5.25
C LYS A 90 -25.63 7.41 -4.43
N LYS A 91 -25.83 8.64 -3.92
CA LYS A 91 -27.13 9.05 -3.39
C LYS A 91 -28.16 8.65 -4.46
N LYS A 92 -28.99 7.65 -4.18
CA LYS A 92 -30.15 7.35 -5.01
C LYS A 92 -31.01 8.61 -4.95
N GLY A 93 -30.93 9.43 -6.00
CA GLY A 93 -31.92 10.48 -6.22
C GLY A 93 -33.31 9.83 -6.31
N PRO A 94 -34.38 10.57 -5.98
CA PRO A 94 -35.73 10.02 -6.02
C PRO A 94 -36.01 9.38 -7.38
N LEU A 95 -36.69 8.24 -7.34
CA LEU A 95 -37.06 7.49 -8.53
C LEU A 95 -37.83 8.45 -9.45
N LYS A 96 -37.54 8.51 -10.74
CA LYS A 96 -38.21 9.45 -11.68
C LYS A 96 -39.75 9.35 -11.66
N SER A 97 -40.32 8.28 -11.09
CA SER A 97 -41.75 8.10 -10.84
C SER A 97 -42.31 8.97 -9.71
N GLU A 98 -41.49 9.42 -8.74
CA GLU A 98 -41.93 10.23 -7.59
C GLU A 98 -42.16 11.70 -7.96
N ILE A 99 -41.48 12.20 -9.00
CA ILE A 99 -41.58 13.61 -9.45
C ILE A 99 -42.89 13.89 -10.21
N ARG A 100 -43.59 12.85 -10.69
CA ARG A 100 -44.85 13.05 -11.45
C ARG A 100 -46.06 13.39 -10.59
N ASN A 101 -46.01 13.19 -9.27
CA ASN A 101 -47.17 13.39 -8.38
C ASN A 101 -47.14 14.70 -7.58
N THR A 102 -46.16 15.58 -7.81
CA THR A 102 -46.00 16.82 -7.01
C THR A 102 -46.28 18.10 -7.79
N ILE A 103 -46.79 18.02 -9.03
CA ILE A 103 -47.06 19.19 -9.90
C ILE A 103 -48.56 19.33 -10.23
N LEU A 104 -49.45 18.65 -9.51
CA LEU A 104 -50.91 18.78 -9.72
C LEU A 104 -51.71 18.89 -8.41
N ASP A 105 -51.27 19.73 -7.48
CA ASP A 105 -52.13 20.30 -6.43
C ASP A 105 -51.80 21.79 -6.23
#